data_AF-A0A2E3NHL2-F1
#
_entry.id   AF-A0A2E3NHL2-F1
#
_cell.length_a   1.000
_cell.length_b   1.000
_cell.length_c   1.000
_cell.angle_alpha   90.00
_cell.angle_beta   90.00
_cell.angle_gamma   90.00
#
_symmetry.space_group_name_H-M   'P 1'
#
loop_
_entity.id
_entity.type
_entity.pdbx_description
1 polymer ?
#
loop_
_entity_poly.entity_id
_entity_poly.type
_entity_poly.pdbx_seq_one_letter_code
_entity_poly.pdbx_strand_id
1 'polypeptide(L)'
;MTVEEAVVGDVNRDLATWLVAQRLEIERVMQERLGAAAPAASGPEAETLRRFRTFASTALMRGEAPRPVLDGLRPNERRVMALLTAWAEAAVSLAGPDHAAVSKSLAPLLDAFRLAIRTTGTKRKASGRPRAARRAITAAIDRIADLYFAIDVDSGEILDANPATGAALGVARDALMGIEFNAFVPTEGQGPWWTALDSIAEGQENVAFAATLQDREGRVIRLAASATRYLRSSSKTLALVLARSDTKIHALVDARSAPIKAAGA
;
A
#
# COMPACT_ATOMS: atom_id res chain seq x y z
N MET A 1 20.77 26.33 -20.84
CA MET A 1 21.60 25.36 -20.12
C MET A 1 21.41 25.64 -18.63
N THR A 2 20.34 25.12 -18.04
CA THR A 2 19.99 25.37 -16.64
C THR A 2 20.71 24.34 -15.79
N VAL A 3 21.55 24.81 -14.88
CA VAL A 3 22.30 24.01 -13.91
C VAL A 3 21.32 23.09 -13.18
N GLU A 4 21.52 21.78 -13.32
CA GLU A 4 20.80 20.76 -12.56
C GLU A 4 21.27 20.87 -11.10
N GLU A 5 20.53 21.61 -10.28
CA GLU A 5 20.89 21.82 -8.88
C GLU A 5 20.98 20.48 -8.13
N ALA A 6 22.16 20.19 -7.59
CA ALA A 6 22.43 19.02 -6.77
C ALA A 6 21.68 19.13 -5.43
N VAL A 7 21.30 17.97 -4.88
CA VAL A 7 20.72 17.92 -3.53
C VAL A 7 21.86 17.96 -2.53
N VAL A 8 21.96 19.05 -1.76
CA VAL A 8 22.96 19.23 -0.71
C VAL A 8 22.46 18.57 0.58
N GLY A 9 23.29 17.74 1.20
CA GLY A 9 23.04 17.12 2.50
C GLY A 9 24.31 17.11 3.34
N ASP A 10 24.17 16.88 4.65
CA ASP A 10 25.34 16.76 5.53
C ASP A 10 26.11 15.49 5.18
N VAL A 11 27.44 15.60 5.06
CA VAL A 11 28.32 14.45 4.85
C VAL A 11 28.24 13.53 6.07
N ASN A 12 27.88 12.27 5.86
CA ASN A 12 27.85 11.24 6.90
C ASN A 12 28.26 9.88 6.30
N ARG A 13 29.57 9.68 6.17
CA ARG A 13 30.17 8.50 5.54
C ARG A 13 29.94 7.22 6.33
N ASP A 14 29.87 7.32 7.65
CA ASP A 14 29.61 6.19 8.53
C ASP A 14 28.18 5.69 8.32
N LEU A 15 27.20 6.60 8.27
CA LEU A 15 25.82 6.24 7.94
C LEU A 15 25.70 5.65 6.53
N ALA A 16 26.40 6.22 5.54
CA ALA A 16 26.38 5.68 4.18
C ALA A 16 26.92 4.24 4.13
N THR A 17 28.02 3.98 4.82
CA THR A 17 28.64 2.64 4.92
C THR A 17 27.70 1.68 5.65
N TRP A 18 27.09 2.14 6.75
CA TRP A 18 26.12 1.36 7.52
C TRP A 18 24.88 0.99 6.70
N LEU A 19 24.30 1.93 5.94
CA LEU A 19 23.14 1.67 5.07
C LEU A 19 23.43 0.61 4.00
N VAL A 20 24.64 0.61 3.44
CA VAL A 20 25.07 -0.41 2.49
C VAL A 20 25.24 -1.76 3.17
N ALA A 21 25.88 -1.80 4.33
CA ALA A 21 26.09 -3.04 5.10
C ALA A 21 24.79 -3.65 5.61
N GLN A 22 23.84 -2.83 6.08
CA GLN A 22 22.54 -3.25 6.62
C GLN A 22 21.45 -3.42 5.57
N ARG A 23 21.78 -3.35 4.27
CA ARG A 23 20.79 -3.38 3.19
C ARG A 23 19.80 -4.54 3.32
N LEU A 24 20.30 -5.76 3.48
CA LEU A 24 19.46 -6.96 3.53
C LEU A 24 18.57 -6.98 4.78
N GLU A 25 19.10 -6.48 5.89
CA GLU A 25 18.37 -6.42 7.16
C GLU A 25 17.27 -5.34 7.14
N ILE A 26 17.55 -4.19 6.53
CA ILE A 26 16.54 -3.14 6.28
C ILE A 26 15.45 -3.69 5.36
N GLU A 27 15.81 -4.42 4.30
CA GLU A 27 14.85 -5.07 3.41
C GLU A 27 14.00 -6.11 4.14
N ARG A 28 14.59 -6.94 5.02
CA ARG A 28 13.89 -7.92 5.85
C ARG A 28 12.87 -7.23 6.77
N VAL A 29 13.29 -6.23 7.55
CA VAL A 29 12.40 -5.49 8.46
C VAL A 29 11.28 -4.78 7.69
N MET A 30 11.58 -4.21 6.53
CA MET A 30 10.58 -3.59 5.67
C MET A 30 9.57 -4.62 5.14
N GLN A 31 10.04 -5.80 4.70
CA GLN A 31 9.19 -6.89 4.23
C GLN A 31 8.27 -7.42 5.34
N GLU A 32 8.79 -7.64 6.55
CA GLU A 32 8.00 -8.06 7.71
C GLU A 32 6.91 -7.05 8.06
N ARG A 33 7.20 -5.76 7.93
CA ARG A 33 6.21 -4.70 8.21
C ARG A 33 5.11 -4.62 7.17
N LEU A 34 5.44 -4.86 5.91
CA LEU A 34 4.50 -4.73 4.79
C LEU A 34 3.75 -6.04 4.50
N GLY A 35 4.30 -7.19 4.89
CA GLY A 35 3.74 -8.51 4.59
C GLY A 35 3.44 -8.67 3.10
N ALA A 36 2.20 -9.02 2.78
CA ALA A 36 1.68 -9.11 1.41
C ALA A 36 1.84 -7.81 0.59
N ALA A 37 2.03 -6.66 1.25
CA ALA A 37 2.27 -5.38 0.58
C ALA A 37 3.72 -5.07 0.24
N ALA A 38 4.66 -5.96 0.58
CA ALA A 38 6.05 -5.80 0.22
C ALA A 38 6.19 -5.67 -1.31
N PRO A 39 7.15 -4.86 -1.80
CA PRO A 39 7.40 -4.76 -3.23
C PRO A 39 7.91 -6.12 -3.76
N ALA A 40 7.46 -6.51 -4.95
CA ALA A 40 8.01 -7.66 -5.66
C ALA A 40 9.51 -7.47 -5.91
N ALA A 41 10.23 -8.56 -6.19
CA ALA A 41 11.68 -8.54 -6.43
C ALA A 41 12.09 -7.67 -7.63
N SER A 42 11.16 -7.47 -8.58
CA SER A 42 11.36 -6.68 -9.79
C SER A 42 10.14 -5.80 -10.08
N GLY A 43 10.34 -4.75 -10.86
CA GLY A 43 9.27 -3.84 -11.28
C GLY A 43 9.58 -2.38 -11.00
N PRO A 44 8.70 -1.45 -11.41
CA PRO A 44 8.92 -0.03 -11.27
C PRO A 44 9.17 0.42 -9.83
N GLU A 45 8.44 -0.15 -8.87
CA GLU A 45 8.56 0.15 -7.44
C GLU A 45 9.89 -0.32 -6.86
N ALA A 46 10.27 -1.57 -7.14
CA ALA A 46 11.52 -2.16 -6.68
C ALA A 46 12.73 -1.40 -7.23
N GLU A 47 12.69 -1.05 -8.52
CA GLU A 47 13.72 -0.24 -9.15
C GLU A 47 13.74 1.19 -8.59
N THR A 48 12.59 1.78 -8.24
CA THR A 48 12.54 3.09 -7.58
C THR A 48 13.19 3.06 -6.19
N LEU A 49 12.92 2.03 -5.39
CA LEU A 49 13.59 1.83 -4.09
C LEU A 49 15.09 1.61 -4.24
N ARG A 50 15.52 0.85 -5.25
CA ARG A 50 16.93 0.67 -5.57
C ARG A 50 17.61 2.01 -5.88
N ARG A 51 17.00 2.83 -6.75
CA ARG A 51 17.53 4.15 -7.10
C ARG A 51 17.59 5.10 -5.90
N PHE A 52 16.59 5.05 -5.02
CA PHE A 52 16.62 5.82 -3.77
C PHE A 52 17.80 5.47 -2.88
N ARG A 53 18.08 4.18 -2.70
CA ARG A 53 19.22 3.72 -1.87
C ARG A 53 20.56 4.19 -2.43
N THR A 54 20.74 4.08 -3.75
CA THR A 54 21.94 4.58 -4.43
C THR A 54 22.08 6.10 -4.25
N PHE A 55 20.97 6.83 -4.44
CA PHE A 55 20.93 8.27 -4.24
C PHE A 55 21.30 8.67 -2.81
N ALA A 56 20.68 8.06 -1.80
CA ALA A 56 20.92 8.36 -0.39
C ALA A 56 22.37 8.05 0.01
N SER A 57 22.90 6.90 -0.38
CA SER A 57 24.28 6.51 -0.09
C SER A 57 25.28 7.48 -0.73
N THR A 58 25.02 7.92 -1.97
CA THR A 58 25.88 8.89 -2.68
C THR A 58 25.84 10.26 -2.00
N ALA A 59 24.65 10.75 -1.65
CA ALA A 59 24.48 12.03 -0.98
C ALA A 59 25.22 12.07 0.36
N LEU A 60 25.08 11.02 1.17
CA LEU A 60 25.73 10.92 2.47
C LEU A 60 27.25 10.78 2.36
N MET A 61 27.77 10.13 1.31
CA MET A 61 29.21 10.02 1.08
C MET A 61 29.87 11.35 0.67
N ARG A 62 29.18 12.12 -0.18
CA ARG A 62 29.76 13.29 -0.88
C ARG A 62 29.27 14.64 -0.35
N GLY A 63 28.18 14.67 0.42
CA GLY A 63 27.49 15.91 0.83
C GLY A 63 26.62 16.51 -0.28
N GLU A 64 26.65 15.89 -1.46
CA GLU A 64 25.85 16.25 -2.62
C GLU A 64 25.49 15.00 -3.41
N ALA A 65 24.28 14.94 -3.94
CA ALA A 65 23.92 13.95 -4.93
C ALA A 65 23.27 14.60 -6.16
N PRO A 66 23.61 14.14 -7.37
CA PRO A 66 22.90 14.55 -8.56
C PRO A 66 21.42 14.17 -8.43
N ARG A 67 20.56 14.94 -9.08
CA ARG A 67 19.12 14.71 -9.05
C ARG A 67 18.82 13.25 -9.46
N PRO A 68 17.90 12.56 -8.76
CA PRO A 68 17.54 11.19 -9.10
C PRO A 68 17.06 11.07 -10.55
N VAL A 69 17.73 10.22 -11.33
CA VAL A 69 17.29 9.89 -12.70
C VAL A 69 16.17 8.86 -12.59
N LEU A 70 14.95 9.24 -12.99
CA LEU A 70 13.74 8.41 -12.88
C LEU A 70 13.13 8.07 -14.24
N ASP A 71 13.87 8.30 -15.33
CA ASP A 71 13.39 8.07 -16.68
C ASP A 71 13.05 6.60 -16.93
N GLY A 72 11.99 6.39 -17.74
CA GLY A 72 11.49 5.07 -18.11
C GLY A 72 10.62 4.38 -17.06
N LEU A 73 10.64 4.82 -15.79
CA LEU A 73 9.83 4.23 -14.73
C LEU A 73 8.39 4.73 -14.77
N ARG A 74 7.42 3.83 -14.56
CA ARG A 74 6.00 4.15 -14.38
C ARG A 74 5.45 3.56 -13.07
N PRO A 75 6.02 3.92 -11.91
CA PRO A 75 5.53 3.39 -10.65
C PRO A 75 4.18 4.02 -10.29
N ASN A 76 3.43 3.31 -9.44
CA ASN A 76 2.33 3.95 -8.74
C ASN A 76 2.91 4.94 -7.71
N GLU A 77 2.68 6.24 -7.92
CA GLU A 77 3.27 7.29 -7.09
C GLU A 77 2.90 7.13 -5.61
N ARG A 78 1.63 6.88 -5.28
CA ARG A 78 1.19 6.69 -3.88
C ARG A 78 1.92 5.52 -3.25
N ARG A 79 1.99 4.40 -3.98
CA ARG A 79 2.70 3.18 -3.54
C ARG A 79 4.16 3.46 -3.24
N VAL A 80 4.89 4.03 -4.21
CA VAL A 80 6.31 4.33 -4.03
C VAL A 80 6.55 5.29 -2.86
N MET A 81 5.70 6.30 -2.68
CA MET A 81 5.84 7.22 -1.54
C MET A 81 5.74 6.46 -0.21
N ALA A 82 4.79 5.52 -0.10
CA ALA A 82 4.64 4.67 1.08
C ALA A 82 5.82 3.71 1.26
N LEU A 83 6.30 3.10 0.19
CA LEU A 83 7.45 2.19 0.22
C LEU A 83 8.74 2.89 0.64
N LEU A 84 8.98 4.11 0.16
CA LEU A 84 10.13 4.92 0.56
C LEU A 84 10.06 5.28 2.06
N THR A 85 8.87 5.60 2.57
CA THR A 85 8.65 5.79 4.01
C THR A 85 8.98 4.53 4.79
N ALA A 86 8.41 3.38 4.38
CA ALA A 86 8.59 2.11 5.07
C ALA A 86 10.06 1.68 5.11
N TRP A 87 10.80 1.91 4.02
CA TRP A 87 12.25 1.67 3.98
C TRP A 87 13.00 2.56 4.98
N ALA A 88 12.70 3.87 5.01
CA ALA A 88 13.36 4.80 5.92
C ALA A 88 13.05 4.48 7.39
N GLU A 89 11.80 4.15 7.70
CA GLU A 89 11.38 3.72 9.05
C GLU A 89 12.02 2.38 9.46
N ALA A 90 12.25 1.47 8.52
CA ALA A 90 12.98 0.22 8.78
C ALA A 90 14.44 0.51 9.13
N ALA A 91 15.11 1.39 8.37
CA ALA A 91 16.47 1.83 8.67
C ALA A 91 16.57 2.54 10.03
N VAL A 92 15.66 3.47 10.32
CA VAL A 92 15.60 4.18 11.61
C VAL A 92 15.41 3.21 12.77
N SER A 93 14.55 2.21 12.61
CA SER A 93 14.31 1.20 13.64
C SER A 93 15.53 0.32 13.91
N LEU A 94 16.26 -0.06 12.86
CA LEU A 94 17.47 -0.89 12.98
C LEU A 94 18.65 -0.12 13.59
N ALA A 95 18.66 1.20 13.48
CA ALA A 95 19.69 2.05 14.09
C ALA A 95 19.64 2.07 15.63
N GLY A 96 18.54 1.60 16.25
CA GLY A 96 18.43 1.49 17.70
C GLY A 96 18.67 2.83 18.42
N PRO A 97 19.71 2.96 19.28
CA PRO A 97 20.03 4.22 19.95
C PRO A 97 20.23 5.42 18.99
N ASP A 98 20.73 5.17 17.78
CA ASP A 98 21.04 6.21 16.79
C ASP A 98 19.85 6.60 15.90
N HIS A 99 18.64 6.08 16.19
CA HIS A 99 17.44 6.30 15.38
C HIS A 99 17.18 7.79 15.07
N ALA A 100 17.39 8.68 16.04
CA ALA A 100 17.17 10.12 15.86
C ALA A 100 18.15 10.73 14.86
N ALA A 101 19.43 10.33 14.91
CA ALA A 101 20.45 10.79 13.97
C ALA A 101 20.18 10.26 12.56
N VAL A 102 19.86 8.97 12.42
CA VAL A 102 19.50 8.36 11.13
C VAL A 102 18.27 9.01 10.53
N SER A 103 17.23 9.23 11.33
CA SER A 103 16.00 9.90 10.88
C SER A 103 16.29 11.32 10.40
N LYS A 104 17.10 12.08 11.15
CA LYS A 104 17.48 13.46 10.79
C LYS A 104 18.26 13.50 9.47
N SER A 105 19.20 12.59 9.26
CA SER A 105 20.00 12.52 8.03
C SER A 105 19.21 12.03 6.81
N LEU A 106 18.28 11.09 6.98
CA LEU A 106 17.49 10.54 5.87
C LEU A 106 16.33 11.44 5.43
N ALA A 107 15.73 12.20 6.35
CA ALA A 107 14.57 13.06 6.06
C ALA A 107 14.76 14.00 4.84
N PRO A 108 15.81 14.84 4.75
CA PRO A 108 15.99 15.73 3.60
C PRO A 108 16.21 14.97 2.29
N LEU A 109 16.89 13.82 2.33
CA LEU A 109 17.14 12.98 1.15
C LEU A 109 15.84 12.35 0.65
N LEU A 110 15.01 11.88 1.57
CA LEU A 110 13.69 11.34 1.27
C LEU A 110 12.79 12.41 0.62
N ASP A 111 12.76 13.62 1.18
CA ASP A 111 11.96 14.72 0.63
C ASP A 111 12.44 15.15 -0.75
N ALA A 112 13.75 15.26 -0.95
CA ALA A 112 14.32 15.58 -2.26
C ALA A 112 13.99 14.50 -3.31
N PHE A 113 14.09 13.21 -2.94
CA PHE A 113 13.78 12.11 -3.85
C PHE A 113 12.29 12.06 -4.20
N ARG A 114 11.40 12.27 -3.21
CA ARG A 114 9.95 12.37 -3.43
C ARG A 114 9.59 13.54 -4.32
N LEU A 115 10.25 14.69 -4.16
CA LEU A 115 10.09 15.83 -5.05
C LEU A 115 10.52 15.50 -6.47
N ALA A 116 11.62 14.78 -6.66
CA ALA A 116 12.06 14.31 -7.97
C ALA A 116 11.00 13.41 -8.65
N ILE A 117 10.40 12.46 -7.93
CA ILE A 117 9.31 11.61 -8.47
C ILE A 117 8.13 12.47 -8.96
N ARG A 118 7.66 13.41 -8.12
CA ARG A 118 6.53 14.30 -8.44
C ARG A 118 6.82 15.17 -9.65
N THR A 119 8.00 15.79 -9.67
CA THR A 119 8.36 16.76 -10.70
C THR A 119 8.61 16.12 -12.06
N THR A 120 9.21 14.92 -12.10
CA THR A 120 9.37 14.12 -13.32
C THR A 120 8.00 13.67 -13.87
N GLY A 121 7.02 13.40 -13.01
CA GLY A 121 5.64 13.11 -13.42
C GLY A 121 4.83 14.32 -13.90
N THR A 122 5.06 15.52 -13.34
CA THR A 122 4.27 16.73 -13.63
C THR A 122 4.47 17.33 -15.02
N LYS A 123 5.53 17.00 -15.76
CA LYS A 123 5.62 17.38 -17.19
C LYS A 123 4.47 16.79 -18.04
N ARG A 124 3.63 15.90 -17.51
CA ARG A 124 2.63 15.14 -18.29
C ARG A 124 1.14 15.38 -18.03
N LYS A 125 0.68 16.15 -17.03
CA LYS A 125 -0.77 16.35 -16.83
C LYS A 125 -1.16 17.73 -16.29
N ALA A 126 -1.34 18.70 -17.21
CA ALA A 126 -1.98 19.99 -16.95
C ALA A 126 -3.47 20.03 -17.39
N SER A 127 -4.17 18.90 -17.40
CA SER A 127 -5.58 18.85 -17.81
C SER A 127 -6.38 17.88 -16.92
N GLY A 128 -7.27 18.43 -16.11
CA GLY A 128 -8.21 17.67 -15.29
C GLY A 128 -9.11 18.59 -14.44
N ARG A 129 -10.38 18.20 -14.28
CA ARG A 129 -11.43 18.90 -13.50
C ARG A 129 -10.97 19.32 -12.09
N PRO A 130 -11.60 20.33 -11.46
CA PRO A 130 -11.11 21.00 -10.26
C PRO A 130 -10.75 20.03 -9.11
N ARG A 131 -9.54 20.20 -8.56
CA ARG A 131 -8.98 19.39 -7.45
C ARG A 131 -9.86 19.36 -6.19
N ALA A 132 -10.78 20.32 -6.03
CA ALA A 132 -11.64 20.46 -4.84
C ALA A 132 -12.70 19.34 -4.73
N ALA A 133 -13.42 19.03 -5.81
CA ALA A 133 -14.48 18.00 -5.77
C ALA A 133 -13.92 16.61 -5.47
N ARG A 134 -12.76 16.28 -6.05
CA ARG A 134 -12.04 15.03 -5.78
C ARG A 134 -11.58 14.94 -4.33
N ARG A 135 -11.05 16.03 -3.75
CA ARG A 135 -10.63 16.08 -2.35
C ARG A 135 -11.80 15.86 -1.38
N ALA A 136 -12.96 16.44 -1.66
CA ALA A 136 -14.14 16.26 -0.82
C ALA A 136 -14.63 14.80 -0.81
N ILE A 137 -14.66 14.14 -1.98
CA ILE A 137 -15.04 12.72 -2.10
C ILE A 137 -14.04 11.84 -1.33
N THR A 138 -12.73 12.04 -1.56
CA THR A 138 -11.70 11.29 -0.82
C THR A 138 -11.82 11.50 0.69
N ALA A 139 -12.03 12.74 1.14
CA ALA A 139 -12.19 13.03 2.56
C ALA A 139 -13.47 12.39 3.16
N ALA A 140 -14.53 12.24 2.37
CA ALA A 140 -15.73 11.54 2.81
C ALA A 140 -15.47 10.03 2.97
N ILE A 141 -14.81 9.41 1.98
CA ILE A 141 -14.41 7.99 2.02
C ILE A 141 -13.46 7.72 3.20
N ASP A 142 -12.50 8.62 3.43
CA ASP A 142 -11.51 8.49 4.50
C ASP A 142 -12.13 8.49 5.92
N ARG A 143 -13.36 9.01 6.07
CA ARG A 143 -14.09 9.04 7.35
C ARG A 143 -14.98 7.82 7.58
N ILE A 144 -15.15 6.96 6.57
CA ILE A 144 -15.94 5.73 6.70
C ILE A 144 -15.18 4.76 7.60
N ALA A 145 -15.85 4.24 8.63
CA ALA A 145 -15.29 3.27 9.57
C ALA A 145 -15.23 1.85 8.99
N ASP A 146 -16.14 1.53 8.07
CA ASP A 146 -16.10 0.28 7.30
C ASP A 146 -14.87 0.28 6.36
N LEU A 147 -14.34 -0.91 6.10
CA LEU A 147 -13.26 -1.11 5.15
C LEU A 147 -13.77 -0.76 3.75
N TYR A 148 -12.95 -0.03 2.99
CA TYR A 148 -13.24 0.31 1.61
C TYR A 148 -12.10 -0.10 0.69
N PHE A 149 -12.46 -0.66 -0.46
CA PHE A 149 -11.57 -0.94 -1.59
C PHE A 149 -12.21 -0.48 -2.89
N ALA A 150 -11.40 0.03 -3.81
CA ALA A 150 -11.73 0.04 -5.23
C ALA A 150 -10.80 -0.97 -5.91
N ILE A 151 -11.37 -2.05 -6.44
CA ILE A 151 -10.61 -3.15 -7.06
C ILE A 151 -10.85 -3.09 -8.57
N ASP A 152 -9.77 -3.18 -9.34
CA ASP A 152 -9.86 -3.43 -10.77
C ASP A 152 -10.33 -4.87 -11.00
N VAL A 153 -11.45 -5.04 -11.71
CA VAL A 153 -12.05 -6.37 -11.86
C VAL A 153 -11.23 -7.26 -12.79
N ASP A 154 -10.49 -6.68 -13.74
CA ASP A 154 -9.71 -7.44 -14.72
C ASP A 154 -8.36 -7.86 -14.14
N SER A 155 -7.66 -6.95 -13.47
CA SER A 155 -6.34 -7.24 -12.88
C SER A 155 -6.38 -7.71 -11.43
N GLY A 156 -7.51 -7.55 -10.74
CA GLY A 156 -7.62 -7.81 -9.30
C GLY A 156 -6.85 -6.80 -8.43
N GLU A 157 -6.27 -5.75 -9.01
CA GLU A 157 -5.44 -4.78 -8.30
C GLU A 157 -6.27 -3.80 -7.47
N ILE A 158 -5.80 -3.49 -6.26
CA ILE A 158 -6.36 -2.43 -5.43
C ILE A 158 -5.97 -1.07 -6.03
N LEU A 159 -6.95 -0.31 -6.49
CA LEU A 159 -6.77 1.04 -7.05
C LEU A 159 -6.99 2.15 -6.02
N ASP A 160 -7.78 1.90 -4.98
CA ASP A 160 -7.97 2.79 -3.86
C ASP A 160 -8.38 2.03 -2.59
N ALA A 161 -8.06 2.61 -1.44
CA ALA A 161 -8.39 2.07 -0.13
C ALA A 161 -8.46 3.21 0.89
N ASN A 162 -9.33 3.06 1.90
CA ASN A 162 -9.43 4.03 2.98
C ASN A 162 -8.47 3.69 4.15
N PRO A 163 -8.31 4.61 5.14
CA PRO A 163 -7.49 4.35 6.32
C PRO A 163 -7.95 3.16 7.16
N ALA A 164 -9.27 2.90 7.24
CA ALA A 164 -9.81 1.77 7.99
C ALA A 164 -9.32 0.43 7.43
N THR A 165 -9.30 0.29 6.10
CA THR A 165 -8.68 -0.85 5.41
C THR A 165 -7.21 -1.01 5.75
N GLY A 166 -6.42 0.06 5.67
CA GLY A 166 -4.99 -0.01 5.99
C GLY A 166 -4.75 -0.45 7.44
N ALA A 167 -5.50 0.12 8.37
CA ALA A 167 -5.43 -0.25 9.78
C ALA A 167 -5.82 -1.71 10.03
N ALA A 168 -6.90 -2.19 9.38
CA ALA A 168 -7.34 -3.58 9.51
C ALA A 168 -6.30 -4.57 8.98
N LEU A 169 -5.62 -4.26 7.87
CA LEU A 169 -4.59 -5.12 7.29
C LEU A 169 -3.21 -4.96 7.94
N GLY A 170 -3.03 -3.99 8.84
CA GLY A 170 -1.75 -3.66 9.45
C GLY A 170 -0.76 -2.96 8.51
N VAL A 171 -1.23 -2.46 7.37
CA VAL A 171 -0.38 -1.88 6.31
C VAL A 171 -0.85 -0.46 5.98
N ALA A 172 0.09 0.46 5.73
CA ALA A 172 -0.25 1.81 5.29
C ALA A 172 -1.12 1.78 4.02
N ARG A 173 -2.26 2.51 4.00
CA ARG A 173 -3.23 2.46 2.88
C ARG A 173 -2.59 2.66 1.50
N ASP A 174 -1.61 3.56 1.40
CA ASP A 174 -0.98 3.90 0.13
C ASP A 174 -0.04 2.78 -0.36
N ALA A 175 0.48 1.95 0.56
CA ALA A 175 1.22 0.75 0.24
C ALA A 175 0.30 -0.40 -0.25
N LEU A 176 -1.02 -0.26 -0.21
CA LEU A 176 -1.94 -1.26 -0.78
C LEU A 176 -2.12 -1.10 -2.29
N MET A 177 -1.83 0.08 -2.84
CA MET A 177 -2.16 0.41 -4.23
C MET A 177 -1.40 -0.50 -5.19
N GLY A 178 -2.05 -0.97 -6.25
CA GLY A 178 -1.45 -1.80 -7.30
C GLY A 178 -1.07 -3.22 -6.87
N ILE A 179 -1.50 -3.67 -5.68
CA ILE A 179 -1.36 -5.08 -5.28
C ILE A 179 -2.63 -5.81 -5.69
N GLU A 180 -2.48 -7.03 -6.18
CA GLU A 180 -3.58 -7.98 -6.25
C GLU A 180 -4.22 -8.18 -4.88
N PHE A 181 -5.51 -7.92 -4.79
CA PHE A 181 -6.27 -7.99 -3.56
C PHE A 181 -6.21 -9.37 -2.88
N ASN A 182 -6.11 -10.44 -3.67
CA ASN A 182 -6.05 -11.83 -3.18
C ASN A 182 -4.85 -12.11 -2.27
N ALA A 183 -3.80 -11.28 -2.29
CA ALA A 183 -2.69 -11.40 -1.36
C ALA A 183 -3.12 -11.23 0.12
N PHE A 184 -4.28 -10.61 0.36
CA PHE A 184 -4.87 -10.40 1.69
C PHE A 184 -6.03 -11.35 1.97
N VAL A 185 -6.24 -12.39 1.15
CA VAL A 185 -7.33 -13.35 1.31
C VAL A 185 -6.72 -14.74 1.60
N PRO A 186 -7.05 -15.38 2.75
CA PRO A 186 -6.66 -16.77 3.00
C PRO A 186 -7.15 -17.68 1.88
N THR A 187 -6.39 -18.71 1.52
CA THR A 187 -6.70 -19.60 0.38
C THR A 187 -8.11 -20.19 0.49
N GLU A 188 -8.53 -20.62 1.68
CA GLU A 188 -9.87 -21.14 1.96
C GLU A 188 -10.98 -20.08 1.85
N GLY A 189 -10.64 -18.80 1.96
CA GLY A 189 -11.56 -17.66 1.90
C GLY A 189 -11.69 -17.03 0.51
N GLN A 190 -10.99 -17.54 -0.52
CA GLN A 190 -10.96 -16.94 -1.86
C GLN A 190 -12.26 -17.13 -2.64
N GLY A 191 -12.99 -18.23 -2.43
CA GLY A 191 -14.19 -18.57 -3.20
C GLY A 191 -15.24 -17.45 -3.24
N PRO A 192 -15.71 -16.94 -2.08
CA PRO A 192 -16.69 -15.85 -2.04
C PRO A 192 -16.24 -14.57 -2.75
N TRP A 193 -14.95 -14.22 -2.64
CA TRP A 193 -14.38 -13.07 -3.35
C TRP A 193 -14.40 -13.26 -4.86
N TRP A 194 -13.98 -14.44 -5.32
CA TRP A 194 -13.93 -14.76 -6.74
C TRP A 194 -15.33 -14.70 -7.36
N THR A 195 -16.30 -15.36 -6.73
CA THR A 195 -17.70 -15.34 -7.17
C THR A 195 -18.28 -13.93 -7.21
N ALA A 196 -17.98 -13.10 -6.20
CA ALA A 196 -18.46 -11.72 -6.18
C ALA A 196 -17.82 -10.87 -7.29
N LEU A 197 -16.51 -10.96 -7.50
CA LEU A 197 -15.81 -10.18 -8.54
C LEU A 197 -16.21 -10.62 -9.95
N ASP A 198 -16.35 -11.92 -10.20
CA ASP A 198 -16.85 -12.46 -11.47
C ASP A 198 -18.28 -11.96 -11.75
N SER A 199 -19.16 -11.99 -10.75
CA SER A 199 -20.51 -11.47 -10.89
C SER A 199 -20.52 -9.99 -11.30
N ILE A 200 -19.64 -9.17 -10.70
CA ILE A 200 -19.48 -7.75 -11.06
C ILE A 200 -18.93 -7.62 -12.49
N ALA A 201 -17.99 -8.47 -12.89
CA ALA A 201 -17.43 -8.52 -14.25
C ALA A 201 -18.51 -8.82 -15.29
N GLU A 202 -19.38 -9.77 -14.98
CA GLU A 202 -20.53 -10.20 -15.80
C GLU A 202 -21.68 -9.20 -15.83
N GLY A 203 -21.59 -8.11 -15.05
CA GLY A 203 -22.54 -7.00 -15.10
C GLY A 203 -23.57 -6.97 -13.98
N GLN A 204 -23.43 -7.79 -12.93
CA GLN A 204 -24.21 -7.58 -11.71
C GLN A 204 -23.85 -6.21 -11.12
N GLU A 205 -24.88 -5.43 -10.75
CA GLU A 205 -24.68 -4.08 -10.22
C GLU A 205 -24.23 -4.08 -8.75
N ASN A 206 -24.70 -5.05 -7.96
CA ASN A 206 -24.34 -5.19 -6.55
C ASN A 206 -24.41 -6.65 -6.09
N VAL A 207 -23.44 -7.06 -5.27
CA VAL A 207 -23.37 -8.40 -4.65
C VAL A 207 -22.96 -8.27 -3.20
N ALA A 208 -23.76 -8.82 -2.28
CA ALA A 208 -23.42 -8.94 -0.87
C ALA A 208 -22.98 -10.37 -0.54
N PHE A 209 -21.94 -10.52 0.27
CA PHE A 209 -21.34 -11.81 0.57
C PHE A 209 -20.60 -11.80 1.91
N ALA A 210 -20.49 -12.98 2.53
CA ALA A 210 -19.57 -13.18 3.64
C ALA A 210 -18.15 -13.29 3.09
N ALA A 211 -17.22 -12.56 3.69
CA ALA A 211 -15.86 -12.45 3.22
C ALA A 211 -14.86 -12.67 4.36
N THR A 212 -13.66 -13.05 3.97
CA THR A 212 -12.54 -13.21 4.89
C THR A 212 -11.33 -12.48 4.34
N LEU A 213 -10.60 -11.79 5.21
CA LEU A 213 -9.27 -11.26 4.93
C LEU A 213 -8.28 -11.75 5.98
N GLN A 214 -6.99 -11.53 5.71
CA GLN A 214 -5.91 -11.70 6.66
C GLN A 214 -5.10 -10.41 6.76
N ASP A 215 -4.75 -10.03 7.98
CA ASP A 215 -3.78 -8.95 8.19
C ASP A 215 -2.34 -9.43 7.94
N ARG A 216 -1.38 -8.50 8.03
CA ARG A 216 0.05 -8.81 7.85
C ARG A 216 0.59 -9.83 8.87
N GLU A 217 -0.05 -9.99 10.02
CA GLU A 217 0.30 -10.98 11.05
C GLU A 217 -0.37 -12.34 10.79
N GLY A 218 -1.15 -12.48 9.71
CA GLY A 218 -1.88 -13.69 9.37
C GLY A 218 -3.16 -13.90 10.17
N ARG A 219 -3.62 -12.90 10.93
CA ARG A 219 -4.87 -12.99 11.68
C ARG A 219 -6.05 -12.85 10.73
N VAL A 220 -6.97 -13.81 10.83
CA VAL A 220 -8.16 -13.88 10.01
C VAL A 220 -9.21 -12.85 10.47
N ILE A 221 -9.65 -12.01 9.55
CA ILE A 221 -10.69 -10.99 9.73
C ILE A 221 -11.93 -11.45 8.98
N ARG A 222 -13.01 -11.73 9.71
CA ARG A 222 -14.31 -12.09 9.13
C ARG A 222 -15.14 -10.85 8.88
N LEU A 223 -15.75 -10.80 7.70
CA LEU A 223 -16.40 -9.61 7.18
C LEU A 223 -17.77 -9.94 6.58
N ALA A 224 -18.71 -9.00 6.72
CA ALA A 224 -19.84 -8.88 5.81
C ALA A 224 -19.47 -7.83 4.76
N ALA A 225 -19.42 -8.22 3.49
CA ALA A 225 -18.98 -7.38 2.38
C ALA A 225 -20.10 -7.14 1.37
N SER A 226 -20.03 -5.99 0.70
CA SER A 226 -20.82 -5.70 -0.49
C SER A 226 -19.91 -5.11 -1.55
N ALA A 227 -19.96 -5.66 -2.76
CA ALA A 227 -19.30 -5.13 -3.94
C ALA A 227 -20.35 -4.45 -4.82
N THR A 228 -20.06 -3.23 -5.27
CA THR A 228 -20.89 -2.48 -6.21
C THR A 228 -20.10 -2.21 -7.48
N ARG A 229 -20.72 -2.43 -8.63
CA ARG A 229 -20.12 -2.20 -9.92
C ARG A 229 -19.98 -0.70 -10.18
N TYR A 230 -18.82 -0.31 -10.69
CA TYR A 230 -18.57 1.05 -11.12
C TYR A 230 -17.84 1.08 -12.46
N LEU A 231 -18.50 1.62 -13.47
CA LEU A 231 -17.92 1.85 -14.79
C LEU A 231 -17.08 3.12 -14.76
N ARG A 232 -15.75 2.96 -14.78
CA ARG A 232 -14.82 4.09 -14.85
C ARG A 232 -14.72 4.65 -16.27
N SER A 233 -14.80 3.78 -17.26
CA SER A 233 -14.88 4.08 -18.70
C SER A 233 -15.58 2.93 -19.41
N SER A 234 -15.88 3.06 -20.70
CA SER A 234 -16.56 2.02 -21.50
C SER A 234 -15.90 0.64 -21.43
N SER A 235 -14.60 0.58 -21.14
CA SER A 235 -13.81 -0.66 -21.09
C SER A 235 -13.17 -0.95 -19.73
N LYS A 236 -13.55 -0.26 -18.64
CA LYS A 236 -12.91 -0.46 -17.33
C LYS A 236 -13.93 -0.49 -16.21
N THR A 237 -14.09 -1.67 -15.63
CA THR A 237 -15.01 -1.94 -14.52
C THR A 237 -14.22 -2.01 -13.21
N LEU A 238 -14.71 -1.30 -12.20
CA LEU A 238 -14.22 -1.41 -10.84
C LEU A 238 -15.28 -2.07 -9.96
N ALA A 239 -14.84 -2.86 -9.00
CA ALA A 239 -15.64 -3.25 -7.85
C ALA A 239 -15.36 -2.26 -6.71
N LEU A 240 -16.37 -1.47 -6.32
CA LEU A 240 -16.34 -0.65 -5.12
C LEU A 240 -16.84 -1.52 -3.96
N VAL A 241 -15.92 -1.88 -3.07
CA VAL A 241 -16.21 -2.81 -1.98
C VAL A 241 -16.29 -2.04 -0.67
N LEU A 242 -17.36 -2.29 0.07
CA LEU A 242 -17.50 -1.93 1.48
C LEU A 242 -17.57 -3.22 2.29
N ALA A 243 -16.77 -3.31 3.34
CA ALA A 243 -16.74 -4.47 4.21
C ALA A 243 -16.73 -4.05 5.68
N ARG A 244 -17.56 -4.71 6.47
CA ARG A 244 -17.67 -4.48 7.91
C ARG A 244 -17.21 -5.70 8.67
N SER A 245 -16.40 -5.50 9.71
CA SER A 245 -16.04 -6.56 10.65
C SER A 245 -17.30 -7.15 11.27
N ASP A 246 -17.50 -8.44 11.03
CA ASP A 246 -18.65 -9.14 11.58
C ASP A 246 -18.31 -9.70 12.97
N THR A 247 -18.43 -8.84 13.98
CA THR A 247 -18.37 -9.27 15.40
C THR A 247 -19.64 -10.02 15.83
N LYS A 248 -20.71 -10.03 15.02
CA LYS A 248 -21.98 -10.69 15.34
C LYS A 248 -22.03 -12.16 14.91
N ILE A 249 -21.13 -12.64 14.05
CA ILE A 249 -21.03 -14.06 13.68
C ILE A 249 -20.42 -14.95 14.78
N HIS A 250 -19.66 -14.40 15.74
CA HIS A 250 -19.21 -15.17 16.91
C HIS A 250 -20.41 -15.79 17.67
N ALA A 251 -21.50 -15.03 17.85
CA ALA A 251 -22.67 -15.52 18.56
C ALA A 251 -23.51 -16.55 17.78
N LEU A 252 -23.53 -16.49 16.45
CA LEU A 252 -24.35 -17.38 15.61
C LEU A 252 -23.65 -18.72 15.28
N VAL A 253 -22.32 -18.72 15.17
CA VAL A 253 -21.53 -19.94 14.93
C VAL A 253 -21.34 -20.76 16.21
N ASP A 254 -21.19 -20.11 17.37
CA ASP A 254 -21.15 -20.81 18.66
C ASP A 254 -22.52 -21.39 19.04
N ALA A 255 -23.62 -20.71 18.69
CA ALA A 255 -24.98 -21.22 18.93
C ALA A 255 -25.38 -22.42 18.05
N ARG A 256 -24.79 -22.56 16.85
CA ARG A 256 -25.03 -23.71 15.95
C ARG A 256 -24.13 -24.93 16.23
N SER A 257 -23.06 -24.74 17.00
CA SER A 257 -22.15 -25.81 17.43
C SER A 257 -22.57 -26.49 18.74
N ALA A 258 -23.64 -26.01 19.39
CA ALA A 258 -24.20 -26.68 20.55
C ALA A 258 -24.90 -27.98 20.11
N PRO A 259 -24.53 -29.16 20.64
CA PRO A 259 -25.20 -30.39 20.28
C PRO A 259 -26.66 -30.32 20.72
N ILE A 260 -27.56 -30.59 19.78
CA ILE A 260 -28.96 -30.89 20.08
C ILE A 260 -28.93 -32.11 21.02
N LYS A 261 -29.07 -31.88 22.32
CA LYS A 261 -29.45 -32.96 23.25
C LYS A 261 -30.81 -33.45 22.78
N ALA A 262 -30.82 -34.63 22.16
CA ALA A 262 -32.03 -35.38 21.91
C ALA A 262 -32.71 -35.62 23.26
N ALA A 263 -33.75 -34.84 23.55
CA ALA A 263 -34.69 -35.12 24.61
C ALA A 263 -35.76 -36.01 24.01
N GLY A 264 -35.71 -37.30 24.33
CA GLY A 264 -36.70 -38.28 23.87
C GLY A 264 -36.35 -39.71 24.23
N ALA A 265 -36.46 -40.06 25.52
CA ALA A 265 -36.92 -41.34 26.05
C ALA A 265 -37.08 -41.22 27.57
#